data_AF-A0A1M7FVL6-F1
#
_entry.id   AF-A0A1M7FVL6-F1
#
_cell.length_a   1.000
_cell.length_b   1.000
_cell.length_c   1.000
_cell.angle_alpha   90.00
_cell.angle_beta   90.00
_cell.angle_gamma   90.00
#
_symmetry.space_group_name_H-M   'P 1'
#
loop_
_entity.id
_entity.type
_entity.pdbx_description
1 polymer ?
#
loop_
_entity_poly.entity_id
_entity_poly.type
_entity_poly.pdbx_seq_one_letter_code
_entity_poly.pdbx_strand_id
1 'polypeptide(L)'
;MTTTRISGALRLSMIVLAIVSLTGCSSSGGGGSDSPRPPATEMTSSNGDSESSGSDTSTSTGNGGNSSPSTDNGGDNSTSTGNEGDNSTSTGNEGNNSTSTGNGGDNSTSTGNEGNNSTSTGNGGDNSTSTGNEGNNSTSTGNGGNSSTGPEVTPPPVYGTLTDGIPDDETLTLNTANLSQTTSRDGFTGGRSSLSNQATIEVVTESHVRLRDPASGVNTLLKKAPDGRYSDGEITLVLTPTDWLDYTKMGVWISTDDDPSQLNYRGFVGGYPTLSTDMPTSGTASYHGGTRGVASSNRASNSIEGNANMTVDFTDGTLNGAFTDMRVASSVYTSATGSPRTDHTPRPWNDVSFTANLNDNTFAGRTRVTSVPDSAEAFNADASGDIEGRFFGPQAAEAGGAWSLKDSSGNSAAGHFAVKQ
;
A
#
# COMPACT_ATOMS: atom_id res chain seq x y z
N MET A 1 -1.70 55.32 16.53
CA MET A 1 -1.06 54.00 16.34
C MET A 1 -2.12 53.06 15.81
N THR A 2 -2.18 52.93 14.49
CA THR A 2 -3.13 52.05 13.80
C THR A 2 -2.45 50.69 13.68
N THR A 3 -2.87 49.74 14.50
CA THR A 3 -2.32 48.38 14.48
C THR A 3 -2.90 47.67 13.27
N THR A 4 -2.13 47.59 12.18
CA THR A 4 -2.43 46.80 10.99
C THR A 4 -2.54 45.33 11.42
N ARG A 5 -3.76 44.79 11.42
CA ARG A 5 -4.02 43.36 11.61
C ARG A 5 -3.48 42.61 10.40
N ILE A 6 -2.35 41.94 10.57
CA ILE A 6 -1.87 40.98 9.57
C ILE A 6 -2.77 39.73 9.64
N SER A 7 -3.53 39.58 8.55
CA SER A 7 -4.42 38.53 8.07
C SER A 7 -4.42 37.15 8.75
N GLY A 8 -5.61 36.69 9.15
CA GLY A 8 -5.92 35.28 9.40
C GLY A 8 -5.82 34.39 8.14
N ALA A 9 -5.96 34.99 6.95
CA ALA A 9 -5.85 34.28 5.67
C ALA A 9 -4.45 33.72 5.39
N LEU A 10 -3.36 34.35 5.86
CA LEU A 10 -2.00 33.86 5.60
C LEU A 10 -1.67 32.59 6.41
N ARG A 11 -2.34 32.39 7.55
CA ARG A 11 -2.08 31.24 8.43
C ARG A 11 -2.76 29.96 7.94
N LEU A 12 -3.83 30.07 7.16
CA LEU A 12 -4.59 28.92 6.63
C LEU A 12 -4.07 28.41 5.28
N SER A 13 -3.49 29.29 4.46
CA SER A 13 -2.82 28.90 3.22
C SER A 13 -1.67 27.90 3.47
N MET A 14 -1.06 27.90 4.67
CA MET A 14 -0.11 26.88 5.10
C MET A 14 -0.74 25.56 5.63
N ILE A 15 -2.01 25.57 6.08
CA ILE A 15 -2.72 24.37 6.58
C ILE A 15 -3.08 23.43 5.44
N VAL A 16 -3.61 24.00 4.35
CA VAL A 16 -3.80 23.27 3.08
C VAL A 16 -2.44 22.77 2.60
N LEU A 17 -1.40 23.61 2.69
CA LEU A 17 -0.07 23.23 2.25
C LEU A 17 0.56 22.12 3.10
N ALA A 18 0.26 21.91 4.39
CA ALA A 18 0.89 20.87 5.21
C ALA A 18 0.28 19.46 5.05
N ILE A 19 -1.04 19.38 4.77
CA ILE A 19 -1.68 18.11 4.35
C ILE A 19 -1.20 17.70 2.94
N VAL A 20 -0.76 18.70 2.17
CA VAL A 20 -0.46 18.60 0.74
C VAL A 20 1.06 18.67 0.44
N SER A 21 1.91 19.11 1.37
CA SER A 21 3.37 19.24 1.23
C SER A 21 4.04 17.92 1.54
N LEU A 22 3.73 16.92 0.74
CA LEU A 22 4.73 15.94 0.38
C LEU A 22 5.71 16.63 -0.60
N THR A 23 6.89 16.94 -0.03
CA THR A 23 8.23 16.95 -0.66
C THR A 23 8.53 17.95 -1.78
N GLY A 24 9.26 19.01 -1.44
CA GLY A 24 9.90 19.94 -2.37
C GLY A 24 11.43 19.97 -2.24
N CYS A 25 12.07 20.19 -3.40
CA CYS A 25 13.44 20.62 -3.70
C CYS A 25 14.62 19.63 -3.60
N SER A 26 15.21 19.29 -4.76
CA SER A 26 16.54 19.77 -5.21
C SER A 26 16.86 19.25 -6.63
N SER A 27 17.11 20.12 -7.60
CA SER A 27 17.63 19.76 -8.92
C SER A 27 19.09 20.18 -9.05
N SER A 28 19.99 19.21 -9.23
CA SER A 28 21.35 19.43 -9.73
C SER A 28 21.55 18.53 -10.95
N GLY A 29 21.66 19.16 -12.11
CA GLY A 29 21.89 18.47 -13.38
C GLY A 29 23.33 18.00 -13.53
N GLY A 30 23.48 16.88 -14.24
CA GLY A 30 24.75 16.37 -14.76
C GLY A 30 24.44 15.38 -15.89
N GLY A 31 24.86 15.71 -17.10
CA GLY A 31 24.56 14.95 -18.32
C GLY A 31 25.67 14.00 -18.78
N GLY A 32 25.37 13.33 -19.90
CA GLY A 32 26.26 12.46 -20.68
C GLY A 32 25.75 11.01 -20.70
N SER A 33 25.79 10.21 -21.77
CA SER A 33 25.92 10.34 -23.22
C SER A 33 26.04 8.89 -23.76
N ASP A 34 25.34 8.56 -24.84
CA ASP A 34 25.60 7.51 -25.85
C ASP A 34 25.96 6.05 -25.48
N SER A 35 25.04 5.12 -25.84
CA SER A 35 25.15 3.99 -26.81
C SER A 35 26.51 3.28 -27.11
N PRO A 36 26.55 2.05 -27.72
CA PRO A 36 25.49 1.07 -28.06
C PRO A 36 25.82 -0.44 -27.80
N ARG A 37 24.76 -1.24 -27.99
CA ARG A 37 24.63 -2.71 -28.14
C ARG A 37 25.60 -3.41 -29.12
N PRO A 38 25.88 -4.72 -28.91
CA PRO A 38 26.00 -5.71 -30.00
C PRO A 38 25.08 -6.95 -29.80
N PRO A 39 24.93 -7.82 -30.83
CA PRO A 39 23.71 -8.59 -31.09
C PRO A 39 23.72 -10.07 -30.66
N ALA A 40 22.54 -10.68 -30.82
CA ALA A 40 22.09 -12.02 -30.46
C ALA A 40 22.86 -13.20 -31.08
N THR A 41 22.74 -14.37 -30.46
CA THR A 41 22.96 -15.66 -31.12
C THR A 41 21.92 -16.67 -30.63
N GLU A 42 21.05 -17.10 -31.54
CA GLU A 42 20.15 -18.25 -31.38
C GLU A 42 20.95 -19.55 -31.40
N MET A 43 20.57 -20.54 -30.58
CA MET A 43 20.74 -21.96 -30.90
C MET A 43 19.53 -22.77 -30.40
N THR A 44 19.11 -23.69 -31.27
CA THR A 44 17.89 -24.48 -31.20
C THR A 44 18.13 -25.90 -30.68
N SER A 45 17.09 -26.41 -29.99
CA SER A 45 16.55 -27.79 -29.95
C SER A 45 17.44 -29.01 -29.64
N SER A 46 16.99 -29.85 -28.69
CA SER A 46 16.48 -31.20 -29.02
C SER A 46 15.82 -31.90 -27.81
N ASN A 47 14.63 -32.46 -28.04
CA ASN A 47 14.00 -33.47 -27.19
C ASN A 47 14.62 -34.84 -27.49
N GLY A 48 14.80 -35.66 -26.46
CA GLY A 48 15.11 -37.08 -26.59
C GLY A 48 14.60 -37.85 -25.37
N ASP A 49 13.54 -38.62 -25.57
CA ASP A 49 13.03 -39.62 -24.63
C ASP A 49 13.94 -40.86 -24.64
N SER A 50 14.31 -41.39 -23.47
CA SER A 50 14.69 -42.80 -23.32
C SER A 50 14.53 -43.27 -21.88
N GLU A 51 13.63 -44.24 -21.67
CA GLU A 51 13.56 -45.06 -20.45
C GLU A 51 14.77 -46.01 -20.38
N SER A 52 15.47 -46.03 -19.24
CA SER A 52 16.38 -47.12 -18.86
C SER A 52 16.43 -47.25 -17.34
N SER A 53 16.08 -48.42 -16.83
CA SER A 53 16.17 -48.79 -15.42
C SER A 53 17.63 -49.07 -15.03
N GLY A 54 18.27 -48.13 -14.35
CA GLY A 54 19.57 -48.26 -13.69
C GLY A 54 19.64 -47.23 -12.57
N SER A 55 20.19 -47.59 -11.40
CA SER A 55 20.36 -46.66 -10.28
C SER A 55 21.41 -45.60 -10.64
N ASP A 56 20.97 -44.52 -11.29
CA ASP A 56 21.83 -43.47 -11.78
C ASP A 56 22.05 -42.40 -10.69
N THR A 57 23.31 -42.08 -10.44
CA THR A 57 23.73 -40.96 -9.58
C THR A 57 24.03 -39.78 -10.50
N SER A 58 23.37 -38.65 -10.31
CA SER A 58 23.57 -37.44 -11.11
C SER A 58 24.29 -36.36 -10.29
N THR A 59 25.13 -35.57 -10.94
CA THR A 59 25.79 -34.42 -10.33
C THR A 59 25.92 -33.32 -11.37
N SER A 60 25.24 -32.19 -11.16
CA SER A 60 25.35 -30.99 -11.98
C SER A 60 26.05 -29.85 -11.23
N THR A 61 26.87 -29.09 -11.95
CA THR A 61 27.55 -27.90 -11.41
C THR A 61 27.42 -26.75 -12.41
N GLY A 62 26.67 -25.71 -12.03
CA GLY A 62 26.50 -24.49 -12.83
C GLY A 62 27.37 -23.35 -12.29
N ASN A 63 28.14 -22.70 -13.17
CA ASN A 63 28.88 -21.47 -12.87
C ASN A 63 28.46 -20.40 -13.90
N GLY A 64 27.61 -19.45 -13.49
CA GLY A 64 26.98 -18.48 -14.41
C GLY A 64 27.17 -17.02 -13.98
N GLY A 65 27.44 -16.16 -14.97
CA GLY A 65 27.41 -14.70 -14.83
C GLY A 65 26.00 -14.12 -14.85
N ASN A 66 25.90 -12.79 -14.66
CA ASN A 66 24.69 -12.03 -14.31
C ASN A 66 23.37 -12.59 -14.90
N SER A 67 22.51 -13.15 -14.03
CA SER A 67 21.28 -13.88 -14.35
C SER A 67 21.50 -15.21 -15.10
N SER A 68 21.70 -16.30 -14.35
CA SER A 68 21.72 -17.65 -14.90
C SER A 68 20.74 -18.52 -14.12
N PRO A 69 19.87 -19.31 -14.77
CA PRO A 69 19.14 -20.40 -14.12
C PRO A 69 19.94 -21.70 -14.22
N SER A 70 20.10 -22.43 -13.12
CA SER A 70 20.62 -23.79 -13.12
C SER A 70 19.52 -24.78 -12.74
N THR A 71 19.29 -25.75 -13.62
CA THR A 71 18.31 -26.83 -13.44
C THR A 71 19.01 -28.17 -13.56
N ASP A 72 18.78 -29.06 -12.60
CA ASP A 72 19.21 -30.46 -12.68
C ASP A 72 18.01 -31.39 -12.47
N ASN A 73 17.89 -32.41 -13.34
CA ASN A 73 16.80 -33.39 -13.34
C ASN A 73 17.39 -34.79 -13.47
N GLY A 74 17.38 -35.58 -12.38
CA GLY A 74 17.44 -37.04 -12.47
C GLY A 74 18.13 -37.78 -11.32
N GLY A 75 17.72 -39.04 -11.14
CA GLY A 75 18.44 -40.09 -10.38
C GLY A 75 18.02 -40.27 -8.92
N ASP A 76 18.09 -41.52 -8.41
CA ASP A 76 17.73 -41.90 -7.03
C ASP A 76 18.49 -41.09 -5.95
N ASN A 77 19.64 -40.50 -6.30
CA ASN A 77 20.42 -39.60 -5.46
C ASN A 77 21.03 -38.48 -6.32
N SER A 78 20.61 -37.23 -6.07
CA SER A 78 20.98 -36.05 -6.86
C SER A 78 21.70 -35.01 -5.99
N THR A 79 22.76 -34.41 -6.53
CA THR A 79 23.47 -33.29 -5.90
C THR A 79 23.62 -32.15 -6.90
N SER A 80 22.97 -31.02 -6.62
CA SER A 80 23.05 -29.81 -7.44
C SER A 80 23.78 -28.71 -6.68
N THR A 81 24.80 -28.11 -7.33
CA THR A 81 25.60 -27.03 -6.75
C THR A 81 25.64 -25.85 -7.73
N GLY A 82 25.16 -24.67 -7.31
CA GLY A 82 25.16 -23.45 -8.11
C GLY A 82 25.81 -22.27 -7.38
N ASN A 83 26.75 -21.59 -8.04
CA ASN A 83 27.22 -20.26 -7.64
C ASN A 83 26.79 -19.27 -8.73
N GLU A 84 25.89 -18.35 -8.40
CA GLU A 84 25.27 -17.45 -9.38
C GLU A 84 25.26 -15.98 -8.89
N GLY A 85 25.21 -15.04 -9.85
CA GLY A 85 25.25 -13.59 -9.59
C GLY A 85 23.96 -12.99 -9.02
N ASP A 86 23.86 -11.65 -9.11
CA ASP A 86 22.94 -10.75 -8.37
C ASP A 86 21.44 -11.07 -8.48
N ASN A 87 21.01 -11.85 -9.47
CA ASN A 87 19.65 -12.36 -9.60
C ASN A 87 19.68 -13.82 -10.06
N SER A 88 19.42 -14.77 -9.15
CA SER A 88 19.65 -16.20 -9.39
C SER A 88 18.45 -17.07 -9.03
N THR A 89 18.24 -18.13 -9.81
CA THR A 89 17.18 -19.12 -9.55
C THR A 89 17.74 -20.52 -9.75
N SER A 90 17.92 -21.23 -8.65
CA SER A 90 18.38 -22.63 -8.67
C SER A 90 17.21 -23.56 -8.37
N THR A 91 16.98 -24.53 -9.25
CA THR A 91 15.89 -25.50 -9.14
C THR A 91 16.44 -26.91 -9.25
N GLY A 92 16.19 -27.76 -8.25
CA GLY A 92 16.55 -29.18 -8.28
C GLY A 92 15.33 -30.07 -8.04
N ASN A 93 15.12 -31.08 -8.90
CA ASN A 93 14.01 -32.02 -8.79
C ASN A 93 14.47 -33.49 -8.77
N GLU A 94 13.73 -34.27 -7.96
CA GLU A 94 13.61 -35.74 -7.92
C GLU A 94 14.85 -36.55 -7.55
N GLY A 95 14.75 -37.20 -6.38
CA GLY A 95 15.63 -38.26 -5.88
C GLY A 95 15.19 -38.72 -4.49
N ASN A 96 15.47 -39.98 -4.10
CA ASN A 96 15.18 -40.46 -2.74
C ASN A 96 15.99 -39.71 -1.67
N ASN A 97 17.15 -39.16 -2.06
CA ASN A 97 18.00 -38.31 -1.24
C ASN A 97 18.59 -37.19 -2.11
N SER A 98 18.26 -35.94 -1.79
CA SER A 98 18.65 -34.78 -2.60
C SER A 98 19.35 -33.72 -1.74
N THR A 99 20.49 -33.24 -2.23
CA THR A 99 21.22 -32.12 -1.63
C THR A 99 21.33 -30.97 -2.62
N SER A 100 20.74 -29.83 -2.27
CA SER A 100 20.83 -28.59 -3.08
C SER A 100 21.61 -27.55 -2.28
N THR A 101 22.67 -27.01 -2.89
CA THR A 101 23.49 -25.95 -2.29
C THR A 101 23.60 -24.78 -3.26
N GLY A 102 23.13 -23.60 -2.84
CA GLY A 102 23.20 -22.37 -3.61
C GLY A 102 23.88 -21.23 -2.84
N ASN A 103 24.81 -20.53 -3.49
CA ASN A 103 25.27 -19.22 -3.03
C ASN A 103 24.83 -18.17 -4.07
N GLY A 104 23.99 -17.23 -3.66
CA GLY A 104 23.42 -16.20 -4.55
C GLY A 104 23.74 -14.77 -4.09
N GLY A 105 23.70 -13.82 -5.04
CA GLY A 105 23.78 -12.38 -4.78
C GLY A 105 22.47 -11.77 -4.25
N ASP A 106 22.30 -10.46 -4.42
CA ASP A 106 21.31 -9.60 -3.72
C ASP A 106 19.85 -10.07 -3.81
N ASN A 107 19.44 -10.77 -4.87
CA ASN A 107 18.11 -11.35 -5.00
C ASN A 107 18.20 -12.82 -5.45
N SER A 108 17.92 -13.77 -4.57
CA SER A 108 18.07 -15.20 -4.86
C SER A 108 16.84 -16.02 -4.49
N THR A 109 16.42 -16.91 -5.40
CA THR A 109 15.33 -17.87 -5.18
C THR A 109 15.86 -19.29 -5.32
N SER A 110 15.72 -20.10 -4.27
CA SER A 110 16.09 -21.52 -4.31
C SER A 110 14.85 -22.36 -4.07
N THR A 111 14.57 -23.28 -5.01
CA THR A 111 13.40 -24.14 -4.99
C THR A 111 13.83 -25.60 -5.07
N GLY A 112 13.38 -26.45 -4.15
CA GLY A 112 13.64 -27.89 -4.18
C GLY A 112 12.38 -28.71 -3.93
N ASN A 113 12.17 -29.76 -4.72
CA ASN A 113 11.01 -30.67 -4.59
C ASN A 113 11.39 -32.12 -4.23
N GLU A 114 10.47 -32.75 -3.50
CA GLU A 114 10.22 -34.17 -3.21
C GLU A 114 11.41 -35.16 -3.24
N GLY A 115 11.82 -35.54 -2.02
CA GLY A 115 12.65 -36.70 -1.70
C GLY A 115 12.40 -37.16 -0.27
N ASN A 116 12.68 -38.44 0.05
CA ASN A 116 12.46 -38.98 1.40
C ASN A 116 13.38 -38.33 2.45
N ASN A 117 14.53 -37.78 2.03
CA ASN A 117 15.48 -37.08 2.87
C ASN A 117 16.11 -35.92 2.06
N SER A 118 15.78 -34.68 2.43
CA SER A 118 16.17 -33.49 1.66
C SER A 118 16.94 -32.50 2.55
N THR A 119 18.10 -32.06 2.07
CA THR A 119 18.90 -31.00 2.71
C THR A 119 19.05 -29.84 1.74
N SER A 120 18.51 -28.68 2.11
CA SER A 120 18.65 -27.43 1.35
C SER A 120 19.47 -26.43 2.17
N THR A 121 20.57 -25.95 1.58
CA THR A 121 21.43 -24.95 2.22
C THR A 121 21.63 -23.78 1.27
N GLY A 122 21.20 -22.58 1.69
CA GLY A 122 21.34 -21.35 0.93
C GLY A 122 22.07 -20.27 1.72
N ASN A 123 23.05 -19.60 1.11
CA ASN A 123 23.57 -18.32 1.58
C ASN A 123 23.16 -17.25 0.54
N GLY A 124 22.33 -16.28 0.92
CA GLY A 124 21.79 -15.27 0.00
C GLY A 124 21.83 -13.85 0.59
N GLY A 125 21.95 -12.86 -0.30
CA GLY A 125 21.93 -11.42 -0.01
C GLY A 125 20.54 -10.86 0.33
N ASP A 126 20.42 -9.53 0.28
CA ASP A 126 19.39 -8.69 0.93
C ASP A 126 17.92 -9.10 0.71
N ASN A 127 17.60 -9.86 -0.35
CA ASN A 127 16.26 -10.41 -0.58
C ASN A 127 16.34 -11.90 -1.03
N SER A 128 16.34 -12.82 -0.08
CA SER A 128 16.42 -14.27 -0.35
C SER A 128 15.13 -15.00 -0.01
N THR A 129 14.63 -15.79 -0.96
CA THR A 129 13.44 -16.64 -0.79
C THR A 129 13.84 -18.10 -0.96
N SER A 130 13.63 -18.92 0.08
CA SER A 130 13.84 -20.37 0.01
C SER A 130 12.51 -21.07 0.21
N THR A 131 12.12 -21.89 -0.76
CA THR A 131 10.90 -22.70 -0.72
C THR A 131 11.29 -24.17 -0.90
N GLY A 132 10.90 -25.00 0.07
CA GLY A 132 11.03 -26.45 -0.01
C GLY A 132 9.74 -27.11 0.45
N ASN A 133 9.31 -28.15 -0.26
CA ASN A 133 8.17 -28.97 0.16
C ASN A 133 8.60 -30.05 1.18
N GLU A 134 7.70 -30.38 2.11
CA GLU A 134 7.96 -31.30 3.23
C GLU A 134 8.15 -32.76 2.75
N GLY A 135 9.37 -33.29 2.91
CA GLY A 135 9.65 -34.73 2.93
C GLY A 135 9.72 -35.25 4.37
N ASN A 136 9.67 -36.57 4.57
CA ASN A 136 9.61 -37.21 5.90
C ASN A 136 10.77 -36.83 6.85
N ASN A 137 11.88 -36.28 6.33
CA ASN A 137 12.99 -35.75 7.12
C ASN A 137 13.66 -34.59 6.35
N SER A 138 13.19 -33.35 6.56
CA SER A 138 13.72 -32.15 5.90
C SER A 138 14.51 -31.28 6.88
N THR A 139 15.70 -30.82 6.47
CA THR A 139 16.49 -29.82 7.21
C THR A 139 16.77 -28.63 6.29
N SER A 140 16.34 -27.43 6.70
CA SER A 140 16.57 -26.18 5.98
C SER A 140 17.37 -25.22 6.85
N THR A 141 18.47 -24.69 6.32
CA THR A 141 19.32 -23.70 6.99
C THR A 141 19.66 -22.58 6.03
N GLY A 142 19.26 -21.35 6.37
CA GLY A 142 19.58 -20.13 5.63
C GLY A 142 20.20 -19.07 6.54
N ASN A 143 21.27 -18.43 6.09
CA ASN A 143 21.86 -17.25 6.73
C ASN A 143 21.57 -16.01 5.87
N GLY A 144 20.60 -15.19 6.28
CA GLY A 144 20.31 -13.89 5.65
C GLY A 144 21.22 -12.79 6.19
N GLY A 145 21.90 -12.06 5.30
CA GLY A 145 22.69 -10.88 5.64
C GLY A 145 21.80 -9.71 6.07
N ASN A 146 22.07 -9.13 7.24
CA ASN A 146 21.42 -7.92 7.73
C ASN A 146 22.20 -6.70 7.23
N SER A 147 21.66 -5.94 6.28
CA SER A 147 22.19 -4.64 5.91
C SER A 147 21.34 -3.53 6.53
N SER A 148 21.82 -3.03 7.66
CA SER A 148 21.39 -1.74 8.21
C SER A 148 22.01 -0.64 7.34
N THR A 149 21.24 -0.13 6.37
CA THR A 149 21.53 1.15 5.72
C THR A 149 20.49 2.17 6.18
N GLY A 150 20.99 3.34 6.62
CA GLY A 150 20.18 4.45 7.13
C GLY A 150 19.26 5.07 6.05
N PRO A 151 18.46 6.10 6.40
CA PRO A 151 17.36 6.53 5.57
C PRO A 151 17.84 7.00 4.20
N GLU A 152 17.54 6.21 3.18
CA GLU A 152 17.65 6.62 1.79
C GLU A 152 16.57 7.68 1.53
N VAL A 153 17.00 8.85 1.05
CA VAL A 153 16.08 9.93 0.67
C VAL A 153 15.42 9.50 -0.64
N THR A 154 14.27 8.84 -0.54
CA THR A 154 13.43 8.52 -1.70
C THR A 154 13.07 9.81 -2.43
N PRO A 155 13.18 9.88 -3.78
CA PRO A 155 12.62 10.99 -4.53
C PRO A 155 11.12 11.14 -4.23
N PRO A 156 10.55 12.36 -4.37
CA PRO A 156 9.13 12.57 -4.15
C PRO A 156 8.33 11.56 -5.00
N PRO A 157 7.30 10.91 -4.45
CA PRO A 157 6.47 10.02 -5.25
C PRO A 157 5.88 10.82 -6.42
N VAL A 158 6.01 10.28 -7.63
CA VAL A 158 5.33 10.83 -8.80
C VAL A 158 3.84 10.57 -8.57
N TYR A 159 3.05 11.63 -8.43
CA TYR A 159 1.61 11.47 -8.34
C TYR A 159 1.09 10.92 -9.68
N GLY A 160 0.51 9.71 -9.66
CA GLY A 160 -0.32 9.24 -10.76
C GLY A 160 -1.43 10.25 -11.04
N THR A 161 -1.85 10.37 -12.30
CA THR A 161 -2.94 11.28 -12.65
C THR A 161 -4.26 10.52 -12.55
N LEU A 162 -5.32 11.16 -12.03
CA LEU A 162 -6.60 10.46 -11.78
C LEU A 162 -7.17 9.89 -13.05
N THR A 163 -6.93 10.60 -14.15
CA THR A 163 -7.41 10.29 -15.48
C THR A 163 -6.54 9.29 -16.21
N ASP A 164 -5.41 8.87 -15.63
CA ASP A 164 -4.56 7.89 -16.29
C ASP A 164 -5.26 6.53 -16.34
N GLY A 165 -5.46 6.02 -17.55
CA GLY A 165 -6.23 4.80 -17.80
C GLY A 165 -7.74 4.91 -17.58
N ILE A 166 -8.29 6.09 -17.24
CA ILE A 166 -9.74 6.29 -17.09
C ILE A 166 -10.27 7.04 -18.33
N PRO A 167 -11.24 6.47 -19.07
CA PRO A 167 -11.84 7.15 -20.22
C PRO A 167 -12.53 8.47 -19.84
N ASP A 168 -12.57 9.39 -20.80
CA ASP A 168 -13.44 10.57 -20.70
C ASP A 168 -14.92 10.14 -20.55
N ASP A 169 -15.69 10.96 -19.84
CA ASP A 169 -17.09 10.76 -19.43
C ASP A 169 -17.34 9.59 -18.47
N GLU A 170 -16.29 8.90 -17.99
CA GLU A 170 -16.42 7.85 -17.00
C GLU A 170 -16.74 8.41 -15.61
N THR A 171 -17.66 7.78 -14.88
CA THR A 171 -18.03 8.18 -13.51
C THR A 171 -17.70 7.09 -12.50
N LEU A 172 -16.77 7.40 -11.60
CA LEU A 172 -16.41 6.54 -10.48
C LEU A 172 -17.27 6.86 -9.25
N THR A 173 -17.87 5.83 -8.66
CA THR A 173 -18.51 5.94 -7.33
C THR A 173 -17.45 5.76 -6.24
N LEU A 174 -17.54 6.57 -5.19
CA LEU A 174 -16.53 6.61 -4.13
C LEU A 174 -17.08 6.12 -2.79
N ASN A 175 -16.32 5.29 -2.09
CA ASN A 175 -16.40 5.15 -0.64
C ASN A 175 -15.59 6.26 0.01
N THR A 176 -16.17 6.97 0.98
CA THR A 176 -15.60 8.18 1.54
C THR A 176 -15.59 8.14 3.06
N ALA A 177 -14.50 8.65 3.63
CA ALA A 177 -14.32 8.87 5.05
C ALA A 177 -14.24 10.37 5.29
N ASN A 178 -15.18 10.89 6.05
CA ASN A 178 -15.27 12.31 6.39
C ASN A 178 -14.81 12.49 7.82
N LEU A 179 -13.98 13.51 8.06
CA LEU A 179 -13.65 14.01 9.38
C LEU A 179 -13.81 15.52 9.39
N SER A 180 -14.78 16.00 10.15
CA SER A 180 -15.04 17.43 10.36
C SER A 180 -14.69 17.84 11.77
N GLN A 181 -14.02 18.97 11.91
CA GLN A 181 -13.58 19.53 13.19
C GLN A 181 -13.62 21.04 13.22
N THR A 182 -13.90 21.57 14.41
CA THR A 182 -13.81 23.01 14.69
C THR A 182 -12.54 23.29 15.48
N THR A 183 -11.67 24.11 14.92
CA THR A 183 -10.55 24.72 15.62
C THR A 183 -11.07 25.84 16.52
N SER A 184 -10.60 25.86 17.75
CA SER A 184 -10.83 26.93 18.71
C SER A 184 -9.49 27.48 19.18
N ARG A 185 -9.53 28.61 19.89
CA ARG A 185 -8.35 29.18 20.54
C ARG A 185 -7.67 28.20 21.50
N ASP A 186 -8.44 27.29 22.10
CA ASP A 186 -8.00 26.37 23.13
C ASP A 186 -7.63 24.98 22.58
N GLY A 187 -7.68 24.79 21.26
CA GLY A 187 -7.40 23.51 20.58
C GLY A 187 -8.54 23.07 19.66
N PHE A 188 -8.54 21.81 19.27
CA PHE A 188 -9.61 21.24 18.43
C PHE A 188 -10.77 20.73 19.28
N THR A 189 -11.99 20.93 18.79
CA THR A 189 -13.21 20.43 19.45
C THR A 189 -14.17 19.84 18.43
N GLY A 190 -14.94 18.85 18.87
CA GLY A 190 -16.10 18.36 18.13
C GLY A 190 -15.78 17.46 16.93
N GLY A 191 -14.67 16.71 16.96
CA GLY A 191 -14.32 15.77 15.88
C GLY A 191 -15.42 14.76 15.60
N ARG A 192 -15.98 14.83 14.40
CA ARG A 192 -16.98 13.88 13.90
C ARG A 192 -16.42 13.17 12.68
N SER A 193 -16.28 11.85 12.80
CA SER A 193 -15.98 10.98 11.68
C SER A 193 -17.26 10.32 11.16
N SER A 194 -17.42 10.22 9.84
CA SER A 194 -18.55 9.51 9.22
C SER A 194 -18.17 8.91 7.88
N LEU A 195 -18.82 7.81 7.50
CA LEU A 195 -18.66 7.18 6.20
C LEU A 195 -19.81 7.58 5.26
N SER A 196 -19.53 7.59 3.95
CA SER A 196 -20.54 7.80 2.90
C SER A 196 -20.07 7.14 1.61
N ASN A 197 -21.01 6.67 0.80
CA ASN A 197 -20.76 6.07 -0.51
C ASN A 197 -21.47 6.84 -1.65
N GLN A 198 -21.86 8.09 -1.40
CA GLN A 198 -22.67 8.89 -2.33
C GLN A 198 -21.85 9.80 -3.24
N ALA A 199 -20.55 9.95 -2.97
CA ALA A 199 -19.71 10.82 -3.76
C ALA A 199 -19.32 10.15 -5.08
N THR A 200 -19.14 10.96 -6.12
CA THR A 200 -18.67 10.52 -7.42
C THR A 200 -17.59 11.45 -7.97
N ILE A 201 -16.69 10.88 -8.77
CA ILE A 201 -15.81 11.64 -9.65
C ILE A 201 -16.10 11.24 -11.09
N GLU A 202 -16.45 12.24 -11.91
CA GLU A 202 -16.62 12.12 -13.35
C GLU A 202 -15.37 12.67 -14.03
N VAL A 203 -14.70 11.86 -14.86
CA VAL A 203 -13.58 12.33 -15.69
C VAL A 203 -14.17 13.05 -16.89
N VAL A 204 -14.17 14.39 -16.87
CA VAL A 204 -14.74 15.18 -17.98
C VAL A 204 -13.75 15.25 -19.13
N THR A 205 -12.46 15.45 -18.80
CA THR A 205 -11.32 15.34 -19.72
C THR A 205 -10.10 14.93 -18.89
N GLU A 206 -8.98 14.57 -19.53
CA GLU A 206 -7.70 14.35 -18.83
C GLU A 206 -7.30 15.50 -17.87
N SER A 207 -7.72 16.73 -18.18
CA SER A 207 -7.39 17.93 -17.41
C SER A 207 -8.51 18.45 -16.50
N HIS A 208 -9.69 17.83 -16.52
CA HIS A 208 -10.84 18.28 -15.74
C HIS A 208 -11.65 17.11 -15.19
N VAL A 209 -11.97 17.18 -13.91
CA VAL A 209 -12.80 16.18 -13.24
C VAL A 209 -13.93 16.88 -12.51
N ARG A 210 -15.12 16.29 -12.52
CA ARG A 210 -16.25 16.80 -11.76
C ARG A 210 -16.42 15.97 -10.50
N LEU A 211 -16.25 16.61 -9.35
CA LEU A 211 -16.49 16.02 -8.04
C LEU A 211 -17.91 16.34 -7.59
N ARG A 212 -18.67 15.32 -7.22
CA ARG A 212 -20.01 15.45 -6.64
C ARG A 212 -20.02 14.72 -5.30
N ASP A 213 -20.43 15.41 -4.24
CA ASP A 213 -20.73 14.79 -2.94
C ASP A 213 -22.02 15.43 -2.40
N PRO A 214 -23.18 14.79 -2.62
CA PRO A 214 -24.47 15.29 -2.16
C PRO A 214 -24.54 15.47 -0.63
N ALA A 215 -23.81 14.66 0.14
CA ALA A 215 -23.82 14.71 1.59
C ALA A 215 -23.22 16.02 2.12
N SER A 216 -22.34 16.65 1.34
CA SER A 216 -21.76 17.96 1.64
C SER A 216 -22.19 19.08 0.71
N GLY A 217 -23.10 18.80 -0.23
CA GLY A 217 -23.50 19.75 -1.25
C GLY A 217 -22.40 20.11 -2.25
N VAL A 218 -21.32 19.33 -2.34
CA VAL A 218 -20.23 19.57 -3.30
C VAL A 218 -20.70 19.15 -4.68
N ASN A 219 -20.53 20.03 -5.66
CA ASN A 219 -20.75 19.77 -7.07
C ASN A 219 -19.92 20.76 -7.88
N THR A 220 -18.64 20.42 -8.11
CA THR A 220 -17.68 21.34 -8.73
C THR A 220 -16.88 20.69 -9.84
N LEU A 221 -16.40 21.50 -10.77
CA LEU A 221 -15.48 21.11 -11.84
C LEU A 221 -14.07 21.55 -11.44
N LEU A 222 -13.21 20.57 -11.18
CA LEU A 222 -11.83 20.77 -10.78
C LEU A 222 -10.91 20.70 -12.00
N LYS A 223 -9.90 21.57 -12.03
CA LYS A 223 -8.90 21.63 -13.10
C LYS A 223 -7.56 21.08 -12.63
N LYS A 224 -6.92 20.26 -13.47
CA LYS A 224 -5.56 19.74 -13.24
C LYS A 224 -4.55 20.89 -13.22
N ALA A 225 -3.81 21.01 -12.13
CA ALA A 225 -2.70 21.91 -11.94
C ALA A 225 -1.38 21.26 -12.42
N PRO A 226 -0.31 22.04 -12.65
CA PRO A 226 0.98 21.50 -13.10
C PRO A 226 1.63 20.50 -12.13
N ASP A 227 1.24 20.53 -10.86
CA ASP A 227 1.69 19.61 -9.81
C ASP A 227 0.86 18.31 -9.75
N GLY A 228 -0.07 18.11 -10.70
CA GLY A 228 -0.91 16.92 -10.83
C GLY A 228 -2.20 16.95 -10.00
N ARG A 229 -2.40 17.96 -9.14
CA ARG A 229 -3.60 18.10 -8.31
C ARG A 229 -4.78 18.63 -9.12
N TYR A 230 -6.01 18.35 -8.70
CA TYR A 230 -7.19 18.95 -9.31
C TYR A 230 -7.80 19.99 -8.36
N SER A 231 -8.02 21.21 -8.81
CA SER A 231 -8.58 22.27 -7.96
C SER A 231 -9.39 23.30 -8.73
N ASP A 232 -10.34 23.94 -8.05
CA ASP A 232 -11.06 25.15 -8.48
C ASP A 232 -10.68 26.39 -7.66
N GLY A 233 -9.74 26.26 -6.72
CA GLY A 233 -9.32 27.29 -5.76
C GLY A 233 -9.97 27.18 -4.37
N GLU A 234 -11.09 26.47 -4.23
CA GLU A 234 -11.79 26.21 -2.96
C GLU A 234 -11.63 24.75 -2.54
N ILE A 235 -11.79 23.84 -3.49
CA ILE A 235 -11.60 22.41 -3.31
C ILE A 235 -10.30 22.01 -3.97
N THR A 236 -9.50 21.22 -3.25
CA THR A 236 -8.30 20.57 -3.80
C THR A 236 -8.43 19.06 -3.63
N LEU A 237 -8.37 18.35 -4.75
CA LEU A 237 -8.33 16.90 -4.84
C LEU A 237 -6.89 16.45 -5.07
N VAL A 238 -6.40 15.57 -4.21
CA VAL A 238 -5.05 15.01 -4.22
C VAL A 238 -5.15 13.49 -4.22
N LEU A 239 -4.45 12.85 -5.13
CA LEU A 239 -4.39 11.39 -5.19
C LEU A 239 -3.26 10.86 -4.35
N THR A 240 -3.51 9.71 -3.73
CA THR A 240 -2.44 8.89 -3.17
C THR A 240 -1.79 8.12 -4.33
N PRO A 241 -0.46 7.96 -4.37
CA PRO A 241 0.20 7.09 -5.33
C PRO A 241 -0.34 5.66 -5.23
N THR A 242 -0.77 5.10 -6.36
CA THR A 242 -1.40 3.77 -6.44
C THR A 242 -0.87 2.99 -7.63
N ASP A 243 0.42 3.10 -7.95
CA ASP A 243 1.02 2.47 -9.14
C ASP A 243 0.98 0.92 -9.10
N TRP A 244 0.68 0.36 -7.93
CA TRP A 244 0.49 -1.07 -7.70
C TRP A 244 -0.98 -1.52 -7.84
N LEU A 245 -1.92 -0.59 -8.02
CA LEU A 245 -3.35 -0.83 -8.23
C LEU A 245 -3.74 -0.50 -9.67
N ASP A 246 -4.38 -1.46 -10.31
CA ASP A 246 -4.86 -1.40 -11.68
C ASP A 246 -6.30 -0.85 -11.74
N TYR A 247 -7.16 -1.27 -10.81
CA TYR A 247 -8.61 -1.02 -10.87
C TYR A 247 -9.09 0.03 -9.89
N THR A 248 -8.30 0.32 -8.87
CA THR A 248 -8.64 1.20 -7.75
C THR A 248 -7.79 2.47 -7.79
N LYS A 249 -8.39 3.57 -7.35
CA LYS A 249 -7.75 4.85 -7.09
C LYS A 249 -8.20 5.35 -5.73
N MET A 250 -7.30 6.00 -5.00
CA MET A 250 -7.61 6.56 -3.70
C MET A 250 -6.97 7.94 -3.54
N GLY A 251 -7.49 8.71 -2.60
CA GLY A 251 -6.92 10.01 -2.31
C GLY A 251 -7.71 10.76 -1.27
N VAL A 252 -7.56 12.07 -1.31
CA VAL A 252 -8.25 12.99 -0.42
C VAL A 252 -8.76 14.17 -1.24
N TRP A 253 -9.89 14.74 -0.83
CA TRP A 253 -10.14 16.15 -1.14
C TRP A 253 -10.36 16.95 0.13
N ILE A 254 -10.01 18.22 0.02
CA ILE A 254 -10.04 19.19 1.10
C ILE A 254 -10.85 20.37 0.58
N SER A 255 -11.87 20.76 1.34
CA SER A 255 -12.59 22.00 1.12
C SER A 255 -12.00 23.08 2.02
N THR A 256 -11.67 24.23 1.46
CA THR A 256 -11.49 25.45 2.23
C THR A 256 -12.84 26.15 2.30
N ASP A 257 -13.77 25.62 3.11
CA ASP A 257 -15.01 26.34 3.37
C ASP A 257 -14.70 27.78 3.86
N ASP A 258 -15.64 28.71 3.70
CA ASP A 258 -15.55 30.11 4.16
C ASP A 258 -15.18 30.27 5.65
N ASP A 259 -15.33 29.20 6.44
CA ASP A 259 -14.93 29.17 7.85
C ASP A 259 -13.49 28.63 8.00
N PRO A 260 -12.48 29.51 8.13
CA PRO A 260 -11.10 29.11 8.32
C PRO A 260 -10.89 28.34 9.63
N SER A 261 -11.91 28.25 10.50
CA SER A 261 -11.83 27.46 11.71
C SER A 261 -12.17 25.99 11.50
N GLN A 262 -12.64 25.56 10.33
CA GLN A 262 -13.04 24.16 10.10
C GLN A 262 -12.00 23.38 9.31
N LEU A 263 -11.60 22.23 9.86
CA LEU A 263 -10.84 21.21 9.12
C LEU A 263 -11.83 20.17 8.61
N ASN A 264 -11.96 20.08 7.28
CA ASN A 264 -12.80 19.11 6.59
C ASN A 264 -11.91 18.17 5.77
N TYR A 265 -11.52 17.05 6.38
CA TYR A 265 -10.81 15.97 5.69
C TYR A 265 -11.82 15.01 5.06
N ARG A 266 -11.58 14.66 3.79
CA ARG A 266 -12.39 13.68 3.06
C ARG A 266 -11.50 12.72 2.29
N GLY A 267 -11.23 11.57 2.89
CA GLY A 267 -10.54 10.47 2.22
C GLY A 267 -11.50 9.70 1.34
N PHE A 268 -11.01 9.17 0.23
CA PHE A 268 -11.84 8.40 -0.70
C PHE A 268 -11.11 7.24 -1.35
N VAL A 269 -11.91 6.28 -1.78
CA VAL A 269 -11.51 5.17 -2.65
C VAL A 269 -12.60 4.98 -3.69
N GLY A 270 -12.21 4.83 -4.94
CA GLY A 270 -13.09 4.54 -6.06
C GLY A 270 -12.35 3.79 -7.15
N GLY A 271 -13.07 3.31 -8.16
CA GLY A 271 -12.49 2.47 -9.19
C GLY A 271 -13.55 1.69 -9.94
N TYR A 272 -13.11 0.70 -10.71
CA TYR A 272 -14.00 -0.19 -11.47
C TYR A 272 -14.48 -1.34 -10.58
N PRO A 273 -15.74 -1.34 -10.09
CA PRO A 273 -16.20 -2.34 -9.15
C PRO A 273 -16.22 -3.73 -9.81
N THR A 274 -15.88 -4.76 -9.05
CA THR A 274 -16.07 -6.14 -9.49
C THR A 274 -17.56 -6.37 -9.77
N LEU A 275 -17.90 -6.93 -10.93
CA LEU A 275 -19.29 -7.28 -11.24
C LEU A 275 -19.77 -8.37 -10.27
N SER A 276 -21.05 -8.33 -9.89
CA SER A 276 -21.66 -9.37 -9.04
C SER A 276 -21.48 -10.79 -9.62
N THR A 277 -21.45 -10.90 -10.95
CA THR A 277 -21.21 -12.18 -11.66
C THR A 277 -19.75 -12.64 -11.63
N ASP A 278 -18.82 -11.71 -11.36
CA ASP A 278 -17.38 -11.95 -11.35
C ASP A 278 -16.84 -12.07 -9.92
N MET A 279 -17.67 -11.81 -8.90
CA MET A 279 -17.29 -12.03 -7.51
C MET A 279 -17.05 -13.53 -7.24
N PRO A 280 -15.94 -13.91 -6.59
CA PRO A 280 -15.77 -15.27 -6.10
C PRO A 280 -16.91 -15.64 -5.13
N THR A 281 -17.38 -16.88 -5.23
CA THR A 281 -18.52 -17.39 -4.42
C THR A 281 -18.10 -18.46 -3.42
N SER A 282 -16.82 -18.81 -3.38
CA SER A 282 -16.27 -19.80 -2.46
C SER A 282 -14.76 -19.60 -2.29
N GLY A 283 -14.21 -20.22 -1.24
CA GLY A 283 -12.80 -20.16 -0.91
C GLY A 283 -12.39 -18.89 -0.18
N THR A 284 -11.09 -18.78 0.08
CA THR A 284 -10.50 -17.67 0.84
C THR A 284 -9.45 -16.94 0.02
N ALA A 285 -9.33 -15.63 0.20
CA ALA A 285 -8.26 -14.82 -0.37
C ALA A 285 -7.63 -13.91 0.69
N SER A 286 -6.34 -13.63 0.53
CA SER A 286 -5.62 -12.64 1.34
C SER A 286 -5.23 -11.47 0.47
N TYR A 287 -5.19 -10.28 1.05
CA TYR A 287 -4.91 -9.03 0.37
C TYR A 287 -3.97 -8.18 1.22
N HIS A 288 -3.09 -7.46 0.54
CA HIS A 288 -2.09 -6.60 1.15
C HIS A 288 -2.06 -5.22 0.48
N GLY A 289 -1.78 -4.19 1.27
CA GLY A 289 -1.73 -2.83 0.76
C GLY A 289 -1.47 -1.82 1.87
N GLY A 290 -2.06 -0.63 1.73
CA GLY A 290 -1.80 0.49 2.62
C GLY A 290 -3.06 1.23 3.04
N THR A 291 -2.97 1.90 4.18
CA THR A 291 -4.00 2.82 4.65
C THR A 291 -3.41 4.19 4.98
N ARG A 292 -4.23 5.22 4.79
CA ARG A 292 -3.94 6.61 5.15
C ARG A 292 -5.16 7.25 5.77
N GLY A 293 -4.95 8.24 6.62
CA GLY A 293 -6.06 8.93 7.26
C GLY A 293 -5.63 10.18 8.00
N VAL A 294 -6.58 10.76 8.72
CA VAL A 294 -6.32 11.81 9.70
C VAL A 294 -6.86 11.33 11.04
N ALA A 295 -6.01 11.40 12.06
CA ALA A 295 -6.40 11.24 13.45
C ALA A 295 -6.43 12.61 14.10
N SER A 296 -7.46 12.85 14.92
CA SER A 296 -7.53 14.07 15.68
C SER A 296 -7.91 13.89 17.13
N SER A 297 -7.29 14.74 17.94
CA SER A 297 -7.47 14.89 19.36
C SER A 297 -7.71 16.35 19.71
N ASN A 298 -8.04 16.62 20.97
CA ASN A 298 -8.08 17.98 21.48
C ASN A 298 -6.75 18.75 21.35
N ARG A 299 -5.63 18.04 21.18
CA ARG A 299 -4.27 18.61 21.11
C ARG A 299 -3.79 18.87 19.70
N ALA A 300 -4.11 17.98 18.77
CA ALA A 300 -3.55 17.97 17.42
C ALA A 300 -4.43 17.20 16.43
N SER A 301 -4.34 17.60 15.16
CA SER A 301 -4.75 16.79 14.01
C SER A 301 -3.49 16.32 13.28
N ASN A 302 -3.41 15.03 12.99
CA ASN A 302 -2.23 14.38 12.45
C ASN A 302 -2.61 13.53 11.24
N SER A 303 -1.76 13.56 10.21
CA SER A 303 -1.82 12.57 9.14
C SER A 303 -1.30 11.25 9.69
N ILE A 304 -2.01 10.17 9.40
CA ILE A 304 -1.65 8.81 9.81
C ILE A 304 -1.55 7.90 8.59
N GLU A 305 -0.63 6.95 8.65
CA GLU A 305 -0.43 5.94 7.61
C GLU A 305 0.01 4.61 8.23
N GLY A 306 -0.19 3.52 7.49
CA GLY A 306 0.28 2.19 7.88
C GLY A 306 -0.05 1.14 6.83
N ASN A 307 0.19 -0.11 7.19
CA ASN A 307 -0.07 -1.27 6.35
C ASN A 307 -1.54 -1.67 6.45
N ALA A 308 -2.12 -2.21 5.38
CA ALA A 308 -3.47 -2.78 5.38
C ALA A 308 -3.41 -4.25 4.94
N ASN A 309 -3.96 -5.13 5.77
CA ASN A 309 -4.05 -6.56 5.50
C ASN A 309 -5.50 -7.01 5.65
N MET A 310 -5.97 -7.85 4.74
CA MET A 310 -7.35 -8.34 4.74
C MET A 310 -7.41 -9.79 4.28
N THR A 311 -8.21 -10.60 4.94
CA THR A 311 -8.58 -11.94 4.51
C THR A 311 -10.09 -12.00 4.34
N VAL A 312 -10.52 -12.65 3.26
CA VAL A 312 -11.92 -12.79 2.89
C VAL A 312 -12.23 -14.28 2.80
N ASP A 313 -13.35 -14.69 3.37
CA ASP A 313 -14.00 -15.97 3.07
C ASP A 313 -15.24 -15.69 2.22
N PHE A 314 -15.18 -16.05 0.94
CA PHE A 314 -16.28 -15.82 0.00
C PHE A 314 -17.44 -16.82 0.18
N THR A 315 -17.18 -17.93 0.87
CA THR A 315 -18.21 -18.93 1.20
C THR A 315 -19.09 -18.40 2.33
N ASP A 316 -18.45 -17.91 3.39
CA ASP A 316 -19.14 -17.40 4.57
C ASP A 316 -19.55 -15.93 4.43
N GLY A 317 -19.01 -15.23 3.43
CA GLY A 317 -19.23 -13.80 3.23
C GLY A 317 -18.65 -12.96 4.36
N THR A 318 -17.52 -13.39 4.93
CA THR A 318 -16.88 -12.70 6.07
C THR A 318 -15.51 -12.16 5.70
N LEU A 319 -15.16 -11.02 6.29
CA LEU A 319 -13.88 -10.37 6.11
C LEU A 319 -13.26 -10.08 7.47
N ASN A 320 -11.98 -10.37 7.61
CA ASN A 320 -11.16 -10.00 8.75
C ASN A 320 -9.94 -9.24 8.26
N GLY A 321 -9.54 -8.19 8.96
CA GLY A 321 -8.34 -7.47 8.58
C GLY A 321 -7.78 -6.59 9.67
N ALA A 322 -6.66 -5.97 9.36
CA ALA A 322 -5.96 -5.09 10.26
C ALA A 322 -5.22 -3.98 9.52
N PHE A 323 -5.18 -2.82 10.17
CA PHE A 323 -4.23 -1.76 9.90
C PHE A 323 -3.10 -1.85 10.92
N THR A 324 -1.89 -2.13 10.46
CA THR A 324 -0.72 -2.38 11.32
C THR A 324 0.42 -1.42 11.02
N ASP A 325 1.36 -1.32 11.95
CA ASP A 325 2.50 -0.40 11.88
C ASP A 325 2.04 1.05 11.67
N MET A 326 0.89 1.35 12.27
CA MET A 326 0.25 2.64 12.11
C MET A 326 1.09 3.71 12.80
N ARG A 327 1.29 4.83 12.11
CA ARG A 327 2.13 5.93 12.60
C ARG A 327 1.60 7.28 12.20
N VAL A 328 1.93 8.29 13.00
CA VAL A 328 1.81 9.69 12.59
C VAL A 328 2.87 9.98 11.54
N ALA A 329 2.44 10.22 10.31
CA ALA A 329 3.30 10.56 9.18
C ALA A 329 3.72 12.05 9.20
N SER A 330 2.81 12.91 9.64
CA SER A 330 3.06 14.35 9.77
C SER A 330 2.07 14.97 10.74
N SER A 331 2.53 15.97 11.52
CA SER A 331 1.66 16.79 12.35
C SER A 331 1.07 17.91 11.50
N VAL A 332 -0.26 17.93 11.35
CA VAL A 332 -0.96 18.95 10.57
C VAL A 332 -1.13 20.22 11.42
N TYR A 333 -1.19 20.10 12.75
CA TYR A 333 -1.30 21.25 13.65
C TYR A 333 -1.02 20.89 15.10
N THR A 334 -0.29 21.76 15.81
CA THR A 334 -0.28 21.83 17.27
C THR A 334 -1.04 23.09 17.69
N SER A 335 -1.88 22.99 18.73
CA SER A 335 -2.76 24.08 19.22
C SER A 335 -2.09 25.46 19.32
N ALA A 336 -2.90 26.53 19.30
CA ALA A 336 -2.48 27.95 19.27
C ALA A 336 -1.55 28.42 20.43
N THR A 337 -1.32 27.58 21.43
CA THR A 337 -0.40 27.84 22.57
C THR A 337 0.90 27.04 22.50
N GLY A 338 1.01 26.06 21.60
CA GLY A 338 2.24 25.30 21.33
C GLY A 338 2.98 25.87 20.13
N SER A 339 4.31 25.93 20.19
CA SER A 339 5.09 26.15 18.97
C SER A 339 4.75 25.05 17.96
N PRO A 340 4.57 25.39 16.66
CA PRO A 340 4.45 24.41 15.59
C PRO A 340 5.54 23.36 15.78
N ARG A 341 5.15 22.11 16.00
CA ARG A 341 6.11 21.02 16.01
C ARG A 341 6.56 20.80 14.57
N THR A 342 7.83 21.08 14.30
CA THR A 342 8.49 20.83 13.00
C THR A 342 9.18 19.46 12.99
N ASP A 343 8.91 18.59 13.97
CA ASP A 343 9.47 17.24 14.00
C ASP A 343 8.66 16.32 13.08
N HIS A 344 9.23 16.01 11.92
CA HIS A 344 8.69 15.01 10.99
C HIS A 344 9.07 13.57 11.40
N THR A 345 9.49 13.36 12.65
CA THR A 345 9.85 12.02 13.11
C THR A 345 8.59 11.17 13.19
N PRO A 346 8.51 10.04 12.45
CA PRO A 346 7.36 9.17 12.54
C PRO A 346 7.22 8.62 13.97
N ARG A 347 5.99 8.62 14.47
CA ARG A 347 5.67 8.17 15.83
C ARG A 347 4.58 7.12 15.79
N PRO A 348 4.68 6.04 16.59
CA PRO A 348 3.63 5.03 16.65
C PRO A 348 2.26 5.63 16.96
N TRP A 349 1.27 5.20 16.20
CA TRP A 349 -0.16 5.42 16.42
C TRP A 349 -0.83 4.06 16.63
N ASN A 350 -2.13 4.06 16.94
CA ASN A 350 -2.88 2.84 17.20
C ASN A 350 -2.96 1.93 15.97
N ASP A 351 -2.64 0.66 16.16
CA ASP A 351 -3.05 -0.39 15.24
C ASP A 351 -4.55 -0.66 15.43
N VAL A 352 -5.17 -1.14 14.35
CA VAL A 352 -6.63 -1.26 14.26
C VAL A 352 -6.97 -2.60 13.63
N SER A 353 -7.85 -3.37 14.24
CA SER A 353 -8.48 -4.54 13.60
C SER A 353 -9.84 -4.16 13.04
N PHE A 354 -10.30 -4.92 12.05
CA PHE A 354 -11.66 -4.83 11.58
C PHE A 354 -12.25 -6.19 11.20
N THR A 355 -13.57 -6.28 11.34
CA THR A 355 -14.38 -7.40 10.88
C THR A 355 -15.55 -6.84 10.07
N ALA A 356 -15.83 -7.41 8.90
CA ALA A 356 -16.92 -6.97 8.04
C ALA A 356 -17.65 -8.15 7.41
N ASN A 357 -18.86 -7.88 6.91
CA ASN A 357 -19.65 -8.85 6.15
C ASN A 357 -19.76 -8.40 4.70
N LEU A 358 -19.66 -9.37 3.80
CA LEU A 358 -19.85 -9.20 2.37
C LEU A 358 -21.34 -9.07 2.07
N ASN A 359 -21.66 -8.15 1.17
CA ASN A 359 -22.95 -8.01 0.53
C ASN A 359 -22.71 -7.71 -0.95
N ASP A 360 -22.83 -8.74 -1.77
CA ASP A 360 -22.44 -8.70 -3.18
C ASP A 360 -20.96 -8.28 -3.35
N ASN A 361 -20.67 -7.22 -4.09
CA ASN A 361 -19.30 -6.70 -4.24
C ASN A 361 -18.91 -5.66 -3.16
N THR A 362 -19.77 -5.40 -2.18
CA THR A 362 -19.54 -4.42 -1.11
C THR A 362 -19.35 -5.11 0.24
N PHE A 363 -18.73 -4.41 1.20
CA PHE A 363 -18.65 -4.89 2.57
C PHE A 363 -18.81 -3.75 3.58
N ALA A 364 -19.33 -4.08 4.76
CA ALA A 364 -19.47 -3.15 5.88
C ALA A 364 -19.23 -3.86 7.21
N GLY A 365 -18.67 -3.15 8.18
CA GLY A 365 -18.18 -3.75 9.41
C GLY A 365 -17.77 -2.76 10.48
N ARG A 366 -17.04 -3.27 11.47
CA ARG A 366 -16.57 -2.52 12.64
C ARG A 366 -15.05 -2.51 12.73
N THR A 367 -14.50 -1.37 13.12
CA THR A 367 -13.08 -1.18 13.47
C THR A 367 -12.90 -1.11 14.98
N ARG A 368 -11.76 -1.59 15.49
CA ARG A 368 -11.38 -1.53 16.90
C ARG A 368 -9.87 -1.38 17.04
N VAL A 369 -9.45 -0.49 17.93
CA VAL A 369 -8.03 -0.36 18.28
C VAL A 369 -7.50 -1.66 18.92
N THR A 370 -6.30 -2.06 18.53
CA THR A 370 -5.59 -3.25 19.04
C THR A 370 -4.29 -2.91 19.74
N SER A 371 -3.74 -1.71 19.54
CA SER A 371 -2.57 -1.22 20.26
C SER A 371 -2.78 0.21 20.78
N VAL A 372 -2.19 0.53 21.94
CA VAL A 372 -2.23 1.86 22.55
C VAL A 372 -0.80 2.27 22.87
N PRO A 373 -0.05 2.81 21.89
CA PRO A 373 1.31 3.27 22.12
C PRO A 373 1.35 4.40 23.16
N ASP A 374 2.48 4.55 23.85
CA ASP A 374 2.73 5.68 24.75
C ASP A 374 3.09 6.94 23.93
N SER A 375 2.14 7.41 23.13
CA SER A 375 2.23 8.64 22.35
C SER A 375 1.06 9.56 22.69
N ALA A 376 1.30 10.87 22.64
CA ALA A 376 0.27 11.87 22.99
C ALA A 376 -0.87 11.92 21.97
N GLU A 377 -0.69 11.29 20.82
CA GLU A 377 -1.61 11.20 19.69
C GLU A 377 -2.39 9.89 19.65
N ALA A 378 -1.97 8.88 20.43
CA ALA A 378 -2.67 7.60 20.52
C ALA A 378 -4.05 7.78 21.16
N PHE A 379 -5.02 7.06 20.62
CA PHE A 379 -6.37 6.96 21.15
C PHE A 379 -6.43 5.93 22.26
N ASN A 380 -7.46 6.04 23.08
CA ASN A 380 -7.72 5.09 24.15
C ASN A 380 -8.10 3.69 23.61
N ALA A 381 -7.91 2.66 24.44
CA ALA A 381 -8.22 1.27 24.09
C ALA A 381 -9.70 1.00 23.75
N ASP A 382 -10.61 1.91 24.13
CA ASP A 382 -12.04 1.83 23.82
C ASP A 382 -12.41 2.40 22.44
N ALA A 383 -11.43 2.94 21.71
CA ALA A 383 -11.63 3.44 20.36
C ALA A 383 -12.21 2.38 19.43
N SER A 384 -13.35 2.70 18.83
CA SER A 384 -14.01 1.86 17.83
C SER A 384 -14.74 2.70 16.79
N GLY A 385 -15.09 2.09 15.68
CA GLY A 385 -15.82 2.77 14.62
C GLY A 385 -16.29 1.78 13.56
N ASP A 386 -16.41 2.28 12.35
CA ASP A 386 -17.00 1.56 11.23
C ASP A 386 -16.01 1.49 10.06
N ILE A 387 -16.22 0.49 9.21
CA ILE A 387 -15.52 0.31 7.93
C ILE A 387 -16.54 -0.02 6.85
N GLU A 388 -16.38 0.57 5.67
CA GLU A 388 -17.18 0.31 4.48
C GLU A 388 -16.28 0.28 3.25
N GLY A 389 -16.54 -0.61 2.32
CA GLY A 389 -15.75 -0.69 1.10
C GLY A 389 -16.35 -1.61 0.07
N ARG A 390 -15.54 -1.94 -0.94
CA ARG A 390 -15.92 -2.81 -2.05
C ARG A 390 -14.72 -3.47 -2.71
N PHE A 391 -15.02 -4.46 -3.55
CA PHE A 391 -14.06 -5.11 -4.44
C PHE A 391 -14.04 -4.44 -5.82
N PHE A 392 -12.86 -4.45 -6.42
CA PHE A 392 -12.56 -3.83 -7.71
C PHE A 392 -11.84 -4.82 -8.64
N GLY A 393 -12.06 -4.63 -9.94
CA GLY A 393 -11.46 -5.45 -10.98
C GLY A 393 -12.06 -6.85 -11.13
N PRO A 394 -11.58 -7.63 -12.12
CA PRO A 394 -12.01 -9.01 -12.33
C PRO A 394 -11.71 -9.87 -11.10
N GLN A 395 -12.63 -10.79 -10.77
CA GLN A 395 -12.44 -11.79 -9.71
C GLN A 395 -12.06 -11.19 -8.34
N ALA A 396 -12.48 -9.95 -8.08
CA ALA A 396 -12.14 -9.25 -6.84
C ALA A 396 -10.63 -9.12 -6.61
N ALA A 397 -9.84 -8.87 -7.66
CA ALA A 397 -8.38 -8.74 -7.59
C ALA A 397 -7.89 -7.63 -6.64
N GLU A 398 -8.71 -6.60 -6.44
CA GLU A 398 -8.43 -5.50 -5.52
C GLU A 398 -9.62 -5.24 -4.60
N ALA A 399 -9.36 -4.63 -3.46
CA ALA A 399 -10.40 -4.13 -2.57
C ALA A 399 -9.97 -2.80 -1.96
N GLY A 400 -10.94 -2.00 -1.56
CA GLY A 400 -10.65 -0.76 -0.87
C GLY A 400 -11.89 -0.14 -0.26
N GLY A 401 -11.66 0.84 0.60
CA GLY A 401 -12.73 1.41 1.38
C GLY A 401 -12.30 2.54 2.30
N ALA A 402 -13.24 2.91 3.14
CA ALA A 402 -13.14 3.99 4.09
C ALA A 402 -13.40 3.45 5.51
N TRP A 403 -12.75 4.03 6.50
CA TRP A 403 -12.87 3.63 7.89
C TRP A 403 -12.91 4.84 8.83
N SER A 404 -13.44 4.62 10.02
CA SER A 404 -13.51 5.61 11.09
C SER A 404 -13.20 5.00 12.45
N LEU A 405 -12.79 5.83 13.40
CA LEU A 405 -12.59 5.48 14.80
C LEU A 405 -12.98 6.66 15.70
N LYS A 406 -13.50 6.35 16.88
CA LYS A 406 -13.76 7.33 17.93
C LYS A 406 -13.59 6.71 19.31
N ASP A 407 -13.00 7.45 20.24
CA ASP A 407 -12.91 7.05 21.66
C ASP A 407 -13.83 7.86 22.57
N SER A 408 -13.92 7.44 23.84
CA SER A 408 -14.70 8.14 24.88
C SER A 408 -14.17 9.53 25.26
N SER A 409 -12.91 9.83 24.93
CA SER A 409 -12.32 11.16 25.15
C SER A 409 -12.69 12.15 24.04
N GLY A 410 -13.40 11.69 23.01
CA GLY A 410 -13.83 12.52 21.89
C GLY A 410 -12.76 12.67 20.80
N ASN A 411 -11.68 11.88 20.86
CA ASN A 411 -10.75 11.77 19.75
C ASN A 411 -11.42 11.00 18.61
N SER A 412 -11.16 11.42 17.37
CA SER A 412 -11.80 10.87 16.18
C SER A 412 -10.79 10.75 15.06
N ALA A 413 -10.80 9.63 14.35
CA ALA A 413 -9.99 9.38 13.16
C ALA A 413 -10.86 8.91 12.00
N ALA A 414 -10.44 9.23 10.79
CA ALA A 414 -11.06 8.72 9.58
C ALA A 414 -9.98 8.53 8.51
N GLY A 415 -10.13 7.50 7.70
CA GLY A 415 -9.14 7.16 6.70
C GLY A 415 -9.70 6.32 5.57
N HIS A 416 -8.83 6.01 4.64
CA HIS A 416 -9.09 5.19 3.47
C HIS A 416 -7.99 4.15 3.33
N PHE A 417 -8.28 3.07 2.61
CA PHE A 417 -7.32 2.00 2.35
C PHE A 417 -7.62 1.36 1.00
N ALA A 418 -6.60 0.77 0.40
CA ALA A 418 -6.81 -0.29 -0.58
C ALA A 418 -5.78 -1.38 -0.39
N VAL A 419 -6.11 -2.53 -0.94
CA VAL A 419 -5.34 -3.76 -0.87
C VAL A 419 -5.50 -4.53 -2.19
N LYS A 420 -4.50 -5.32 -2.53
CA LYS A 420 -4.43 -6.17 -3.73
C LYS A 420 -4.12 -7.59 -3.30
N GLN A 421 -4.74 -8.54 -3.99
CA GLN A 421 -4.63 -9.97 -3.69
C GLN A 421 -3.20 -10.50 -3.85
#